data_AF-A0A956H9G2-F1
#
_entry.id   AF-A0A956H9G2-F1
#
_cell.length_a   1.000
_cell.length_b   1.000
_cell.length_c   1.000
_cell.angle_alpha   90.00
_cell.angle_beta   90.00
_cell.angle_gamma   90.00
#
_symmetry.space_group_name_H-M   'P 1'
#
loop_
_entity.id
_entity.type
_entity.pdbx_description
1 polymer ?
#
loop_
_entity_poly.entity_id
_entity_poly.type
_entity_poly.pdbx_seq_one_letter_code
_entity_poly.pdbx_strand_id
1 'polypeptide(L)'
;MVGETLPRSSNGKQLCRIALTGGPGGGKTTAADMLRREIGDRIIIVPESATMLFSGGFPRCDEPGARRAAQRAIYHVQRNIEDLQSQRFPGR
;
A
#
# COMPACT_ATOMS: atom_id res chain seq x y z
N MET A 1 22.34 -1.18 12.71
CA MET A 1 20.94 -1.02 13.18
C MET A 1 20.03 -1.71 12.18
N VAL A 2 19.40 -2.77 12.68
CA VAL A 2 18.35 -3.65 12.15
C VAL A 2 17.77 -3.28 10.77
N GLY A 3 18.08 -4.10 9.76
CA GLY A 3 17.29 -4.17 8.54
C GLY A 3 15.95 -4.81 8.84
N GLU A 4 14.85 -4.13 8.52
CA GLU A 4 13.50 -4.68 8.62
C GLU A 4 13.41 -5.93 7.74
N THR A 5 13.33 -7.08 8.39
CA THR A 5 13.10 -8.36 7.74
C THR A 5 11.64 -8.40 7.28
N LEU A 6 11.43 -8.47 5.96
CA LEU A 6 10.12 -8.73 5.39
C LEU A 6 9.52 -9.98 6.07
N PRO A 7 8.24 -9.92 6.53
CA PRO A 7 7.62 -11.03 7.23
C PRO A 7 7.63 -12.27 6.33
N ARG A 8 8.25 -13.34 6.83
CA ARG A 8 8.34 -14.63 6.15
C ARG A 8 7.05 -15.40 6.41
N SER A 9 6.39 -15.84 5.33
CA SER A 9 5.34 -16.85 5.39
C SER A 9 5.87 -18.13 6.03
N SER A 10 5.02 -18.83 6.81
CA SER A 10 5.33 -20.10 7.49
C SER A 10 5.76 -21.24 6.56
N ASN A 11 5.71 -21.05 5.23
CA ASN A 11 6.09 -22.03 4.21
C ASN A 11 7.37 -21.71 3.42
N GLY A 12 8.25 -20.81 3.90
CA GLY A 12 9.55 -20.57 3.26
C GLY A 12 9.50 -19.92 1.86
N LYS A 13 8.31 -19.67 1.31
CA LYS A 13 8.10 -18.86 0.10
C LYS A 13 8.28 -17.38 0.44
N GLN A 14 9.23 -16.74 -0.22
CA GLN A 14 9.47 -15.31 -0.09
C GLN A 14 8.36 -14.56 -0.84
N LEU A 15 7.51 -13.85 -0.10
CA LEU A 15 6.47 -13.00 -0.68
C LEU A 15 7.12 -11.73 -1.27
N CYS A 16 6.79 -11.40 -2.52
CA CYS A 16 7.31 -10.23 -3.21
C CYS A 16 6.36 -9.05 -3.00
N ARG A 17 6.85 -7.95 -2.40
CA ARG A 17 6.11 -6.69 -2.28
C ARG A 17 6.59 -5.72 -3.35
N ILE A 18 5.67 -5.24 -4.17
CA ILE A 18 5.95 -4.33 -5.28
C ILE A 18 5.20 -3.03 -5.04
N ALA A 19 5.94 -1.92 -4.96
CA ALA A 19 5.36 -0.58 -4.89
C ALA A 19 5.30 0.03 -6.29
N LEU A 20 4.09 0.38 -6.75
CA LEU A 20 3.89 1.12 -7.99
C LEU A 20 3.99 2.62 -7.69
N THR A 21 5.04 3.27 -8.16
CA THR A 21 5.31 4.70 -7.92
C THR A 21 5.18 5.51 -9.21
N GLY A 22 4.96 6.83 -9.07
CA GLY A 22 4.78 7.75 -10.21
C GLY A 22 3.85 8.91 -9.90
N GLY A 23 3.84 9.94 -10.74
CA GLY A 23 3.02 11.15 -10.55
C GLY A 23 1.50 10.92 -10.66
N PRO A 24 0.67 11.88 -10.21
CA PRO A 24 -0.78 11.85 -10.43
C PRO A 24 -1.11 11.64 -11.92
N GLY A 25 -2.11 10.81 -12.23
CA GLY A 25 -2.49 10.52 -13.62
C GLY A 25 -1.60 9.54 -14.38
N GLY A 26 -0.49 9.06 -13.80
CA GLY A 26 0.44 8.12 -14.45
C GLY A 26 -0.08 6.68 -14.65
N GLY A 27 -1.39 6.43 -14.61
CA GLY A 27 -1.99 5.13 -14.90
C GLY A 27 -1.72 4.00 -13.89
N LYS A 28 -1.14 4.27 -12.72
CA LYS A 28 -0.79 3.26 -11.71
C LYS A 28 -1.95 2.37 -11.30
N THR A 29 -3.11 2.97 -11.02
CA THR A 29 -4.32 2.24 -10.63
C THR A 29 -4.82 1.37 -11.78
N THR A 30 -4.78 1.89 -13.01
CA THR A 30 -5.12 1.11 -14.22
C THR A 30 -4.18 -0.07 -14.42
N ALA A 31 -2.88 0.14 -14.23
CA ALA A 31 -1.88 -0.92 -14.34
C ALA A 31 -2.06 -2.00 -13.26
N ALA A 32 -2.34 -1.60 -12.01
CA ALA A 32 -2.64 -2.52 -10.91
C ALA A 32 -3.90 -3.35 -11.20
N ASP A 33 -4.95 -2.72 -11.72
CA ASP A 33 -6.19 -3.39 -12.10
C ASP A 33 -6.00 -4.35 -13.28
N MET A 34 -5.21 -3.97 -14.29
CA MET A 34 -4.85 -4.85 -15.39
C MET A 34 -4.05 -6.06 -14.90
N LEU A 35 -3.06 -5.85 -14.03
CA LEU A 35 -2.28 -6.92 -13.42
C LEU A 35 -3.17 -7.89 -12.65
N ARG A 36 -4.15 -7.36 -11.89
CA ARG A 36 -5.13 -8.17 -11.15
C ARG A 36 -5.96 -9.04 -12.08
N ARG A 37 -6.37 -8.52 -13.24
CA ARG A 37 -7.15 -9.28 -14.22
C ARG A 37 -6.33 -10.41 -14.86
N GLU A 38 -5.06 -10.16 -15.14
CA GLU A 38 -4.19 -11.12 -15.82
C GLU A 38 -3.65 -12.21 -14.87
N ILE A 39 -3.16 -11.81 -13.70
CA ILE A 39 -2.54 -12.72 -12.72
C ILE A 39 -3.59 -13.35 -11.79
N GLY A 40 -4.76 -12.74 -11.69
CA GLY A 40 -5.87 -13.21 -10.87
C GLY A 40 -5.54 -13.24 -9.38
N ASP A 41 -6.00 -14.29 -8.71
CA ASP A 41 -5.92 -14.44 -7.26
C ASP A 41 -4.51 -14.66 -6.69
N ARG A 42 -3.46 -14.67 -7.53
CA ARG A 42 -2.07 -14.84 -7.06
C ARG A 42 -1.45 -13.55 -6.56
N ILE A 43 -2.10 -12.41 -6.77
CA ILE A 43 -1.66 -11.12 -6.27
C ILE A 43 -2.76 -10.47 -5.45
N ILE A 44 -2.34 -9.70 -4.44
CA ILE A 44 -3.23 -8.87 -3.65
C ILE A 44 -2.91 -7.41 -3.96
N ILE A 45 -3.91 -6.67 -4.45
CA ILE A 45 -3.81 -5.23 -4.60
C ILE A 45 -4.19 -4.58 -3.27
N VAL A 46 -3.23 -3.85 -2.70
CA VAL A 46 -3.45 -3.07 -1.49
C VAL A 46 -3.98 -1.68 -1.89
N PRO A 47 -5.08 -1.18 -1.29
CA PRO A 47 -5.60 0.14 -1.62
C PRO A 47 -4.64 1.27 -1.23
N GLU A 48 -4.72 2.39 -1.93
CA GLU A 48 -3.92 3.58 -1.64
C GLU A 48 -4.50 4.36 -0.46
N SER A 49 -3.73 4.41 0.64
CA SER A 49 -4.10 5.13 1.87
C SER A 49 -4.41 6.62 1.64
N ALA A 50 -3.68 7.31 0.76
CA ALA A 50 -3.94 8.72 0.46
C ALA A 50 -5.34 8.92 -0.14
N THR A 51 -5.70 8.12 -1.14
CA THR A 51 -7.03 8.16 -1.74
C THR A 51 -8.10 7.81 -0.70
N MET A 52 -7.90 6.76 0.10
CA MET A 52 -8.84 6.40 1.17
C MET A 52 -9.06 7.53 2.19
N LEU A 53 -7.98 8.13 2.69
CA LEU A 53 -8.06 9.19 3.70
C LEU A 53 -8.75 10.43 3.15
N PHE A 54 -8.38 10.88 1.96
CA PHE A 54 -8.99 12.09 1.38
C PHE A 54 -10.45 11.87 0.97
N SER A 55 -10.80 10.70 0.45
CA SER A 55 -12.20 10.34 0.20
C SER A 55 -13.02 10.21 1.49
N GLY A 56 -12.36 9.85 2.61
CA GLY A 56 -12.96 9.79 3.95
C GLY A 56 -13.03 11.12 4.69
N GLY A 57 -12.65 12.25 4.06
CA GLY A 57 -12.74 13.58 4.65
C GLY A 57 -11.50 14.03 5.44
N PHE A 58 -10.36 13.34 5.32
CA PHE A 58 -9.11 13.82 5.89
C PHE A 58 -8.72 15.17 5.25
N PRO A 59 -8.33 16.19 6.04
CA PRO A 59 -8.14 17.54 5.53
C PRO A 59 -6.94 17.65 4.57
N ARG A 60 -7.13 18.41 3.49
CA ARG A 60 -6.07 18.85 2.58
C ARG A 60 -5.67 20.27 2.97
N CYS A 61 -4.50 20.40 3.57
CA CYS A 61 -3.97 21.65 4.09
C CYS A 61 -2.56 21.86 3.52
N ASP A 62 -2.21 23.12 3.21
CA ASP A 62 -0.92 23.47 2.61
C ASP A 62 0.13 23.85 3.65
N GLU A 63 -0.29 24.11 4.89
CA GLU A 63 0.60 24.45 5.99
C GLU A 63 1.60 23.31 6.22
N PRO A 64 2.91 23.60 6.38
CA PRO A 64 3.93 22.56 6.52
C PRO A 64 3.66 21.55 7.64
N GLY A 65 3.07 22.00 8.76
CA GLY A 65 2.67 21.13 9.87
C GLY A 65 1.55 20.17 9.51
N ALA A 66 0.51 20.68 8.85
CA ALA A 66 -0.63 19.89 8.42
C ALA A 66 -0.26 18.90 7.30
N ARG A 67 0.58 19.32 6.34
CA ARG A 67 1.16 18.43 5.33
C ARG A 67 1.94 17.27 5.96
N ARG A 68 2.76 17.55 6.98
CA ARG A 68 3.48 16.50 7.72
C ARG A 68 2.52 15.56 8.45
N ALA A 69 1.46 16.07 9.07
CA ALA A 69 0.45 15.24 9.73
C ALA A 69 -0.27 14.33 8.73
N ALA A 70 -0.66 14.85 7.57
CA ALA A 70 -1.27 14.07 6.49
C ALA A 70 -0.33 12.98 5.98
N GLN A 71 0.94 13.30 5.70
CA GLN A 71 1.92 12.31 5.24
C GLN A 71 2.17 11.20 6.27
N ARG A 72 2.21 11.54 7.57
CA ARG A 72 2.30 10.54 8.65
C ARG A 72 1.08 9.64 8.68
N ALA A 73 -0.12 10.20 8.57
CA ALA A 73 -1.35 9.43 8.52
C ALA A 73 -1.36 8.47 7.33
N ILE A 74 -1.04 8.97 6.12
CA ILE A 74 -0.91 8.17 4.90
C ILE A 74 0.07 7.01 5.12
N TYR A 75 1.29 7.30 5.56
CA TYR A 75 2.32 6.27 5.80
C TYR A 75 1.87 5.19 6.78
N HIS A 76 1.36 5.59 7.95
CA HIS A 76 0.98 4.62 8.98
C HIS A 76 -0.27 3.82 8.58
N VAL A 77 -1.25 4.43 7.92
CA VAL A 77 -2.42 3.71 7.41
C VAL A 77 -2.00 2.72 6.31
N GLN A 78 -1.13 3.13 5.38
CA GLN A 78 -0.62 2.26 4.34
C GLN A 78 0.03 1.01 4.91
N ARG A 79 0.97 1.19 5.85
CA ARG A 79 1.70 0.10 6.49
C ARG A 79 0.77 -0.87 7.24
N ASN A 80 -0.20 -0.34 7.98
CA ASN A 80 -1.18 -1.16 8.69
C ASN A 80 -2.05 -2.00 7.74
N ILE A 81 -2.49 -1.42 6.61
CA ILE A 81 -3.29 -2.18 5.64
C ILE A 81 -2.41 -3.24 4.94
N GLU A 82 -1.15 -2.94 4.61
CA GLU A 82 -0.21 -3.92 4.04
C GLU A 82 0.02 -5.11 4.97
N ASP A 83 0.20 -4.84 6.27
CA ASP A 83 0.38 -5.87 7.29
C ASP A 83 -0.90 -6.69 7.48
N LEU A 84 -2.07 -6.05 7.50
CA LEU A 84 -3.37 -6.71 7.54
C LEU A 84 -3.56 -7.66 6.34
N GLN A 85 -3.25 -7.21 5.13
CA GLN A 85 -3.36 -8.05 3.93
C GLN A 85 -2.37 -9.21 3.96
N SER A 86 -1.15 -8.97 4.42
CA SER A 86 -0.13 -10.04 4.58
C SER A 86 -0.61 -11.12 5.56
N GLN A 87 -1.30 -10.74 6.64
CA GLN A 87 -1.88 -11.68 7.61
C GLN A 87 -3.11 -12.41 7.06
N ARG A 88 -3.96 -11.71 6.30
CA ARG A 88 -5.17 -12.29 5.70
C ARG A 88 -4.85 -13.27 4.57
N PHE A 89 -3.72 -13.08 3.89
CA PHE A 89 -3.29 -13.88 2.75
C PHE A 89 -1.83 -14.36 2.90
N PRO A 90 -1.50 -15.19 3.90
CA PRO A 90 -0.10 -15.52 4.24
C PRO A 90 0.66 -16.33 3.18
N GLY A 91 0.00 -16.77 2.11
CA GLY A 91 0.58 -17.53 1.00
C GLY A 91 0.48 -16.83 -0.36
N ARG A 92 0.07 -15.56 -0.39
CA ARG A 92 -0.14 -14.75 -1.60
C ARG A 92 0.44 -13.35 -1.41
#